data_AF-A0A973AYN3-F1
#
_entry.id   AF-A0A973AYN3-F1
#
_cell.length_a   1.000
_cell.length_b   1.000
_cell.length_c   1.000
_cell.angle_alpha   90.00
_cell.angle_beta   90.00
_cell.angle_gamma   90.00
#
_symmetry.space_group_name_H-M   'P 1'
#
loop_
_entity.id
_entity.type
_entity.pdbx_description
1 polymer ?
#
loop_
_entity_poly.entity_id
_entity_poly.type
_entity_poly.pdbx_seq_one_letter_code
_entity_poly.pdbx_strand_id
1 'polypeptide(L)' 'MPHNKAIVFAYHTVGVQCLTALLDAGFEVPLVVTHEDHPEEVIWFESV' A
#
# COMPACT_ATOMS: atom_id res chain seq x y z
N MET A 1 18.88 -4.02 14.38
CA MET A 1 17.60 -3.69 15.03
C MET A 1 16.55 -4.63 14.44
N PRO A 2 15.66 -5.27 15.22
CA PRO A 2 14.51 -5.94 14.62
C PRO A 2 13.69 -4.88 13.86
N HIS A 3 13.50 -5.06 12.56
CA HIS A 3 12.59 -4.23 11.79
C HIS A 3 11.17 -4.77 12.04
N ASN A 4 10.24 -3.89 12.38
CA ASN A 4 8.84 -4.28 12.50
C ASN A 4 8.37 -4.79 11.13
N LYS A 5 7.69 -5.94 11.08
CA LYS A 5 7.15 -6.51 9.84
C LYS A 5 5.66 -6.27 9.74
N ALA A 6 5.17 -5.90 8.57
CA ALA A 6 3.75 -5.72 8.31
C ALA A 6 3.34 -6.28 6.94
N ILE A 7 2.23 -7.00 6.88
CA ILE A 7 1.53 -7.28 5.62
C ILE A 7 0.51 -6.17 5.45
N VAL A 8 0.49 -5.52 4.28
CA VAL A 8 -0.32 -4.32 4.05
C VAL A 8 -1.45 -4.65 3.07
N PHE A 9 -2.67 -4.29 3.44
CA PHE A 9 -3.82 -4.30 2.54
C PHE A 9 -4.10 -2.85 2.16
N ALA A 10 -3.89 -2.50 0.90
CA ALA A 10 -3.94 -1.11 0.46
C ALA A 10 -4.47 -1.00 -0.96
N TYR A 11 -5.21 0.07 -1.21
CA TYR A 11 -5.75 0.45 -2.51
C TYR A 11 -5.82 1.98 -2.53
N HIS A 12 -5.80 2.56 -3.73
CA HIS A 12 -5.97 4.00 -3.94
C HIS A 12 -4.81 4.86 -3.36
N THR A 13 -4.88 6.16 -3.61
CA THR A 13 -3.94 7.16 -3.08
C THR A 13 -3.73 7.06 -1.57
N VAL A 14 -4.78 6.78 -0.79
CA VAL A 14 -4.63 6.62 0.67
C VAL A 14 -3.77 5.40 1.00
N GLY A 15 -3.92 4.31 0.25
CA GLY A 15 -3.08 3.13 0.36
C GLY A 15 -1.60 3.44 0.12
N VAL A 16 -1.29 4.22 -0.91
CA VAL A 16 0.09 4.65 -1.23
C VAL A 16 0.67 5.46 -0.08
N GLN A 17 -0.04 6.48 0.39
CA GLN A 17 0.44 7.35 1.47
C GLN A 17 0.69 6.57 2.78
N CYS A 18 -0.20 5.63 3.12
CA CYS A 18 -0.02 4.77 4.28
C CYS A 18 1.14 3.79 4.12
N LEU A 19 1.32 3.20 2.93
CA LEU A 19 2.44 2.30 2.65
C LEU A 19 3.78 3.05 2.75
N THR A 20 3.86 4.24 2.15
CA THR A 20 5.04 5.12 2.26
C THR A 20 5.36 5.43 3.72
N ALA A 21 4.37 5.79 4.52
CA ALA A 21 4.59 6.08 5.95
C ALA A 21 5.16 4.88 6.72
N LEU A 22 4.74 3.65 6.41
CA LEU A 22 5.30 2.44 7.02
C LEU A 22 6.76 2.20 6.60
N LEU A 23 7.06 2.36 5.31
CA LEU A 23 8.41 2.21 4.78
C LEU A 23 9.36 3.26 5.37
N ASP A 24 8.91 4.52 5.46
CA ASP A 24 9.65 5.62 6.08
C ASP A 24 9.88 5.39 7.58
N ALA A 25 8.93 4.74 8.26
CA ALA A 25 9.07 4.31 9.65
C ALA A 25 9.97 3.08 9.82
N GLY A 26 10.56 2.55 8.74
CA GLY A 26 11.49 1.42 8.78
C GLY A 26 10.81 0.06 8.93
N PHE A 27 9.55 -0.08 8.53
CA PHE A 27 8.90 -1.39 8.48
C PHE A 27 9.42 -2.19 7.28
N GLU A 28 9.58 -3.50 7.48
CA GLU A 28 9.71 -4.46 6.39
C GLU A 28 8.30 -4.90 5.94
N VAL A 29 7.97 -4.65 4.68
CA VAL A 29 6.66 -5.00 4.09
C VAL A 29 6.85 -6.10 3.05
N PRO A 30 6.80 -7.39 3.44
CA PRO A 30 7.06 -8.50 2.51
C PRO A 30 5.90 -8.81 1.56
N LEU A 31 4.70 -8.30 1.85
CA LEU A 31 3.52 -8.51 1.02
C LEU A 31 2.61 -7.29 1.10
N VAL A 32 2.21 -6.81 -0.07
CA VAL A 32 1.10 -5.89 -0.24
C VAL A 32 -0.01 -6.63 -0.97
N VAL A 33 -1.22 -6.58 -0.42
CA VAL A 33 -2.42 -7.13 -1.05
C VAL A 33 -3.29 -5.96 -1.48
N THR A 34 -3.65 -5.95 -2.75
CA THR A 34 -4.58 -5.00 -3.34
C THR A 34 -5.65 -5.76 -4.12
N HIS A 35 -6.65 -5.04 -4.64
CA HIS A 35 -7.61 -5.62 -5.58
C HIS A 35 -7.41 -5.04 -6.97
N GLU A 36 -7.85 -5.77 -7.99
CA GLU A 36 -7.89 -5.26 -9.36
C GLU A 36 -8.89 -4.10 -9.46
N ASP A 37 -8.54 -3.09 -10.26
CA ASP A 37 -9.44 -1.99 -10.58
C ASP A 37 -10.69 -2.53 -11.31
N HIS A 38 -11.84 -1.90 -11.07
CA HIS A 38 -13.04 -2.24 -11.82
C HIS A 38 -12.94 -1.66 -13.25
N PRO A 39 -13.29 -2.40 -14.33
CA PRO A 39 -13.12 -1.95 -15.71
C PRO A 39 -13.94 -0.70 -16.08
N GLU A 40 -14.99 -0.40 -15.30
CA GLU A 40 -15.83 0.79 -15.49
C GLU A 40 -15.47 1.95 -14.54
N GLU A 41 -14.44 1.79 -13.70
CA GLU A 41 -13.99 2.85 -12.80
C GLU A 41 -13.11 3.87 -13.56
N VAL A 42 -13.36 5.15 -13.33
CA VAL A 42 -12.43 6.21 -13.76
C VAL A 42 -11.29 6.24 -12.75
N ILE A 43 -10.08 5.90 -13.19
CA ILE A 43 -8.90 5.92 -12.32
C ILE A 43 -8.40 7.35 -12.17
N TRP A 44 -8.63 7.94 -10.99
CA TRP A 44 -8.17 9.30 -10.62
C TRP A 44 -7.22 9.29 -9.42
N PHE A 45 -6.73 8.11 -9.04
CA PHE A 45 -5.94 7.84 -7.86
C PHE A 45 -4.62 7.14 -8.20
N GLU A 46 -3.72 7.11 -7.22
CA GLU A 46 -2.45 6.40 -7.34
C GLU A 46 -2.63 4.89 -7.13
N SER A 47 -1.89 4.11 -7.91
CA SER A 47 -1.83 2.66 -7.77
C SER A 47 -0.81 2.29 -6.69
N VAL A 48 -1.17 1.29 -5.87
CA VAL A 48 -0.35 0.75 -4.79
C VAL A 48 0.51 -0.39 -5.29
#